data_AF-A0A1H6EWX2-F1
#
_entry.id   AF-A0A1H6EWX2-F1
#
_cell.length_a   1.000
_cell.length_b   1.000
_cell.length_c   1.000
_cell.angle_alpha   90.00
_cell.angle_beta   90.00
_cell.angle_gamma   90.00
#
_symmetry.space_group_name_H-M   'P 1'
#
loop_
_entity.id
_entity.type
_entity.pdbx_description
1 polymer ?
#
loop_
_entity_poly.entity_id
_entity_poly.type
_entity_poly.pdbx_seq_one_letter_code
_entity_poly.pdbx_strand_id
1 'polypeptide(L)'
;MNNAQRHPATGAPPAQVPAALQAITEQARQTWQRHLDDIVRRLGRGERLTAEQIFDTLRAQTVCTWWRLLVRHLEYADGGGLRPAQAVARFVSWITPYLDDPTPPESSRAAHAGGQDGELEPALAHLDHSLALIRQGAARTFLAQAETLVPASITKQSPSASAGQEATA
;
A
#
# COMPACT_ATOMS: atom_id res chain seq x y z
N MET A 1 -13.65 -16.49 51.48
CA MET A 1 -12.29 -15.92 51.31
C MET A 1 -12.03 -15.82 49.81
N ASN A 2 -12.26 -14.64 49.23
CA ASN A 2 -12.08 -14.36 47.80
C ASN A 2 -10.66 -13.83 47.57
N ASN A 3 -9.83 -14.56 46.83
CA ASN A 3 -8.55 -14.05 46.34
C ASN A 3 -8.72 -13.67 44.86
N ALA A 4 -8.98 -12.40 44.61
CA ALA A 4 -8.90 -11.81 43.28
C ALA A 4 -7.43 -11.54 42.96
N GLN A 5 -6.79 -12.44 42.21
CA GLN A 5 -5.50 -12.17 41.59
C GLN A 5 -5.67 -11.04 40.56
N ARG A 6 -5.27 -9.82 40.95
CA ARG A 6 -5.06 -8.72 40.03
C ARG A 6 -3.80 -9.01 39.22
N HIS A 7 -3.97 -9.38 37.95
CA HIS A 7 -2.89 -9.28 36.98
C HIS A 7 -2.53 -7.80 36.78
N PRO A 8 -1.25 -7.41 36.86
CA PRO A 8 -0.85 -6.09 36.41
C PRO A 8 -0.98 -6.05 34.88
N ALA A 9 -1.94 -5.26 34.39
CA ALA A 9 -1.95 -4.82 33.01
C ALA A 9 -0.76 -3.86 32.82
N THR A 10 0.41 -4.41 32.55
CA THR A 10 1.56 -3.64 32.03
C THR A 10 1.25 -3.27 30.58
N GLY A 11 0.32 -2.34 30.40
CA GLY A 11 0.04 -1.72 29.12
C GLY A 11 1.22 -0.84 28.76
N ALA A 12 2.17 -1.39 27.99
CA ALA A 12 3.12 -0.56 27.28
C ALA A 12 2.32 0.46 26.44
N PRO A 13 2.66 1.75 26.49
CA PRO A 13 2.00 2.73 25.65
C PRO A 13 2.14 2.29 24.19
N PRO A 14 1.09 2.48 23.36
CA PRO A 14 1.15 2.10 21.95
C PRO A 14 2.38 2.74 21.31
N ALA A 15 3.13 1.94 20.55
CA ALA A 15 4.31 2.41 19.85
C ALA A 15 3.90 3.62 18.99
N GLN A 16 4.39 4.80 19.34
CA GLN A 16 4.02 6.01 18.62
C GLN A 16 4.46 5.89 17.17
N VAL A 17 3.53 6.14 16.25
CA VAL A 17 3.79 6.13 14.81
C VAL A 17 4.86 7.18 14.51
N PRO A 18 5.95 6.85 13.79
CA PRO A 18 7.00 7.82 13.48
C PRO A 18 6.44 9.07 12.77
N ALA A 19 6.95 10.25 13.13
CA ALA A 19 6.49 11.52 12.55
C ALA A 19 6.59 11.56 11.02
N ALA A 20 7.64 10.96 10.43
CA ALA A 20 7.80 10.86 8.98
C ALA A 20 6.67 10.04 8.33
N LEU A 21 6.24 8.96 8.98
CA LEU A 21 5.14 8.13 8.49
C LEU A 21 3.79 8.85 8.61
N GLN A 22 3.59 9.61 9.70
CA GLN A 22 2.42 10.48 9.84
C GLN A 22 2.38 11.54 8.73
N ALA A 23 3.52 12.19 8.46
CA ALA A 23 3.63 13.20 7.40
C ALA A 23 3.30 12.64 6.01
N ILE A 24 3.82 11.46 5.67
CA ILE A 24 3.52 10.80 4.38
C ILE A 24 2.03 10.42 4.29
N THR A 25 1.47 9.86 5.37
CA THR A 25 0.04 9.48 5.41
C THR A 25 -0.86 10.71 5.22
N GLU A 26 -0.52 11.81 5.89
CA GLU A 26 -1.25 13.07 5.79
C GLU A 26 -1.10 13.69 4.40
N GLN A 27 0.10 13.67 3.80
CA GLN A 27 0.31 14.12 2.42
C GLN A 27 -0.52 13.31 1.42
N ALA A 28 -0.60 11.98 1.58
CA ALA A 28 -1.42 11.12 0.73
C ALA A 28 -2.91 11.45 0.87
N ARG A 29 -3.38 11.70 2.10
CA ARG A 29 -4.75 12.13 2.39
C ARG A 29 -5.08 13.47 1.73
N GLN A 30 -4.23 14.48 1.91
CA GLN A 30 -4.40 15.81 1.31
C GLN A 30 -4.41 15.75 -0.22
N THR A 31 -3.55 14.91 -0.81
CA THR A 31 -3.51 14.74 -2.26
C THR A 31 -4.81 14.13 -2.78
N TRP A 32 -5.28 13.04 -2.16
CA TRP A 32 -6.57 12.45 -2.53
C TRP A 32 -7.74 13.43 -2.34
N GLN A 33 -7.79 14.15 -1.21
CA GLN A 33 -8.85 15.12 -0.96
C GLN A 33 -8.90 16.23 -2.02
N ARG A 34 -7.73 16.78 -2.41
CA ARG A 34 -7.66 17.80 -3.48
C ARG A 34 -8.23 17.29 -4.81
N HIS A 35 -7.92 16.05 -5.19
CA HIS A 35 -8.46 15.45 -6.41
C HIS A 35 -9.97 15.23 -6.31
N LEU A 36 -10.45 14.74 -5.16
CA LEU A 36 -11.88 14.54 -4.93
C LEU A 36 -12.66 15.85 -4.97
N ASP A 37 -12.15 16.89 -4.33
CA ASP A 37 -12.77 18.23 -4.32
C ASP A 37 -12.83 18.81 -5.75
N ASP A 38 -11.79 18.60 -6.57
CA ASP A 38 -11.81 19.01 -7.98
C ASP A 38 -12.91 18.28 -8.77
N ILE A 39 -13.01 16.95 -8.63
CA ILE A 39 -14.05 16.15 -9.28
C ILE A 39 -15.45 16.62 -8.86
N VAL A 40 -15.70 16.75 -7.56
CA VAL A 40 -17.00 17.17 -7.03
C VAL A 40 -17.37 18.56 -7.54
N ARG A 41 -16.41 19.50 -7.54
CA ARG A 41 -16.62 20.86 -8.06
C ARG A 41 -16.97 20.86 -9.54
N ARG A 42 -16.30 20.05 -10.36
CA ARG A 42 -16.56 19.93 -11.81
C ARG A 42 -17.93 19.32 -12.08
N LEU A 43 -18.27 18.24 -11.40
CA LEU A 43 -19.59 17.62 -11.49
C LEU A 43 -20.71 18.59 -11.07
N GLY A 44 -20.48 19.36 -9.99
CA GLY A 44 -21.43 20.40 -9.54
C GLY A 44 -21.65 21.52 -10.56
N ARG A 45 -20.74 21.70 -11.53
CA ARG A 45 -20.87 22.65 -12.65
C ARG A 45 -21.36 22.00 -13.94
N GLY A 46 -21.61 20.69 -13.95
CA GLY A 46 -21.94 19.94 -15.17
C GLY A 46 -20.77 19.80 -16.14
N GLU A 47 -19.53 19.98 -15.68
CA GLU A 47 -18.33 19.79 -16.50
C GLU A 47 -18.05 18.29 -16.71
N ARG A 48 -17.54 17.93 -17.89
CA ARG A 48 -17.10 16.55 -18.17
C ARG A 48 -15.81 16.23 -17.42
N LEU A 49 -15.73 15.01 -16.90
CA LEU A 49 -14.49 14.47 -16.32
C LEU A 49 -13.66 13.80 -17.42
N THR A 50 -12.34 13.95 -17.32
CA THR A 50 -11.39 13.23 -18.18
C THR A 50 -10.97 11.90 -17.53
N ALA A 51 -10.57 10.94 -18.36
CA ALA A 51 -10.02 9.67 -17.87
C ALA A 51 -8.79 9.89 -16.96
N GLU A 52 -7.96 10.90 -17.27
CA GLU A 52 -6.80 11.28 -16.46
C GLU A 52 -7.20 11.73 -15.05
N GLN A 53 -8.26 12.54 -14.92
CA GLN A 53 -8.76 12.97 -13.60
C GLN A 53 -9.26 11.81 -12.75
N ILE A 54 -9.99 10.89 -13.37
CA ILE A 54 -10.47 9.68 -12.71
C ILE A 54 -9.28 8.81 -12.30
N PHE A 55 -8.33 8.61 -13.22
CA PHE A 55 -7.10 7.85 -12.98
C PHE A 55 -6.30 8.39 -11.79
N ASP A 56 -6.01 9.69 -11.77
CA ASP A 56 -5.23 10.32 -10.71
C ASP A 56 -5.95 10.27 -9.36
N THR A 57 -7.27 10.45 -9.36
CA THR A 57 -8.06 10.37 -8.13
C THR A 57 -8.03 8.96 -7.54
N LEU A 58 -8.26 7.94 -8.36
CA LEU A 58 -8.24 6.54 -7.93
C LEU A 58 -6.83 6.10 -7.52
N ARG A 59 -5.79 6.58 -8.20
CA ARG A 59 -4.39 6.35 -7.82
C ARG A 59 -4.08 6.98 -6.46
N ALA A 60 -4.44 8.25 -6.25
CA ALA A 60 -4.25 8.94 -4.98
C ALA A 60 -5.03 8.27 -3.83
N GLN A 61 -6.27 7.83 -4.10
CA GLN A 61 -7.08 7.07 -3.16
C GLN A 61 -6.41 5.74 -2.77
N THR A 62 -5.87 5.02 -3.74
CA THR A 62 -5.19 3.73 -3.51
C THR A 62 -3.96 3.92 -2.62
N VAL A 63 -3.11 4.91 -2.93
CA VAL A 63 -1.94 5.26 -2.11
C VAL A 63 -2.35 5.66 -0.68
N CYS A 64 -3.35 6.55 -0.55
CA CYS A 64 -3.89 6.97 0.74
C CYS A 64 -4.40 5.76 1.56
N THR A 65 -5.10 4.84 0.90
CA THR A 65 -5.64 3.63 1.54
C THR A 65 -4.52 2.75 2.08
N TRP A 66 -3.47 2.49 1.30
CA TRP A 66 -2.34 1.67 1.74
C TRP A 66 -1.58 2.28 2.92
N TRP A 67 -1.33 3.60 2.90
CA TRP A 67 -0.70 4.27 4.05
C TRP A 67 -1.57 4.19 5.31
N ARG A 68 -2.88 4.38 5.19
CA ARG A 68 -3.82 4.22 6.31
C ARG A 68 -3.85 2.80 6.84
N LEU A 69 -3.80 1.78 5.98
CA LEU A 69 -3.72 0.38 6.39
C LEU A 69 -2.43 0.09 7.15
N LEU A 70 -1.31 0.67 6.73
CA LEU A 70 -0.03 0.53 7.42
C LEU A 70 -0.06 1.18 8.80
N VAL A 71 -0.54 2.42 8.90
CA VAL A 71 -0.69 3.11 10.20
C VAL A 71 -1.61 2.33 11.12
N ARG A 72 -2.75 1.87 10.62
CA ARG A 72 -3.66 1.01 11.38
C ARG A 72 -2.99 -0.29 11.81
N HIS A 73 -2.18 -0.91 10.94
CA HIS A 73 -1.45 -2.11 11.31
C HIS A 73 -0.45 -1.85 12.45
N LEU A 74 0.18 -0.68 12.50
CA LEU A 74 1.06 -0.29 13.60
C LEU A 74 0.30 0.00 14.90
N GLU A 75 -0.88 0.62 14.81
CA GLU A 75 -1.71 0.95 15.96
C GLU A 75 -2.37 -0.28 16.61
N TYR A 76 -2.78 -1.26 15.79
CA TYR A 76 -3.60 -2.40 16.22
C TYR A 76 -2.91 -3.77 16.13
N ALA A 77 -1.61 -3.84 15.80
CA ALA A 77 -0.87 -5.10 15.91
C ALA A 77 -0.76 -5.52 17.40
N ASP A 78 -1.68 -6.38 17.82
CA ASP A 78 -1.86 -6.99 19.14
C ASP A 78 -0.53 -7.45 19.78
N GLY A 79 0.14 -6.55 20.52
CA GLY A 79 1.30 -6.89 21.35
C GLY A 79 2.62 -6.18 21.00
N GLY A 80 2.63 -5.12 20.18
CA GLY A 80 3.80 -4.25 20.04
C GLY A 80 5.03 -4.87 19.35
N GLY A 81 4.86 -5.95 18.58
CA GLY A 81 5.98 -6.73 18.07
C GLY A 81 6.68 -6.17 16.82
N LEU A 82 5.94 -5.50 15.92
CA LEU A 82 6.51 -5.05 14.65
C LEU A 82 7.02 -3.62 14.78
N ARG A 83 8.33 -3.45 14.68
CA ARG A 83 8.94 -2.12 14.54
C ARG A 83 8.40 -1.45 13.27
N PRO A 84 8.24 -0.12 13.24
CA PRO A 84 7.77 0.61 12.06
C PRO A 84 8.47 0.21 10.75
N ALA A 85 9.80 0.04 10.78
CA ALA A 85 10.58 -0.41 9.63
C ALA A 85 10.17 -1.81 9.12
N GLN A 86 9.81 -2.73 10.03
CA GLN A 86 9.38 -4.08 9.66
C GLN A 86 7.97 -4.08 9.08
N ALA A 87 7.07 -3.25 9.61
CA ALA A 87 5.74 -3.07 9.01
C ALA A 87 5.85 -2.47 7.60
N VAL A 88 6.68 -1.43 7.42
CA VAL A 88 6.97 -0.86 6.10
C VAL A 88 7.54 -1.92 5.15
N ALA A 89 8.51 -2.72 5.58
CA ALA A 89 9.07 -3.79 4.77
C ALA A 89 8.03 -4.85 4.36
N ARG A 90 7.10 -5.22 5.25
CA ARG A 90 6.00 -6.14 4.91
C ARG A 90 5.06 -5.54 3.86
N PHE A 91 4.69 -4.27 4.00
CA PHE A 91 3.86 -3.58 3.02
C PHE A 91 4.57 -3.40 1.68
N VAL A 92 5.87 -3.07 1.68
CA VAL A 92 6.70 -3.06 0.47
C VAL A 92 6.63 -4.43 -0.21
N SER A 93 6.92 -5.52 0.51
CA SER A 93 6.84 -6.87 -0.05
C SER A 93 5.45 -7.25 -0.58
N TRP A 94 4.38 -6.77 0.04
CA TRP A 94 3.00 -7.00 -0.40
C TRP A 94 2.65 -6.19 -1.66
N ILE A 95 3.21 -4.99 -1.81
CA ILE A 95 2.91 -4.06 -2.90
C ILE A 95 3.81 -4.28 -4.12
N THR A 96 5.05 -4.73 -3.94
CA THR A 96 6.01 -4.96 -5.03
C THR A 96 5.45 -5.78 -6.20
N PRO A 97 4.69 -6.87 -6.00
CA PRO A 97 4.12 -7.63 -7.11
C PRO A 97 3.27 -6.80 -8.07
N TYR A 98 2.60 -5.74 -7.59
CA TYR A 98 1.78 -4.86 -8.44
C TYR A 98 2.59 -4.05 -9.45
N LEU A 99 3.93 -4.03 -9.37
CA LEU A 99 4.78 -3.42 -10.40
C LEU A 99 4.79 -4.24 -11.70
N ASP A 100 4.78 -5.57 -11.57
CA ASP A 100 4.96 -6.51 -12.68
C ASP A 100 3.63 -7.16 -13.08
N ASP A 101 2.83 -7.56 -12.08
CA ASP A 101 1.47 -8.05 -12.27
C ASP A 101 0.48 -7.19 -11.48
N PRO A 102 -0.14 -6.19 -12.13
CA PRO A 102 -1.08 -5.31 -11.47
C PRO A 102 -2.45 -5.97 -11.19
N THR A 103 -2.63 -7.22 -11.63
CA THR A 103 -3.85 -8.00 -11.43
C THR A 103 -3.81 -8.62 -10.03
N PRO A 104 -4.82 -8.40 -9.17
CA PRO A 104 -4.93 -9.18 -7.94
C PRO A 104 -5.11 -10.67 -8.27
N PRO A 105 -4.71 -11.60 -7.38
CA PRO A 105 -5.09 -13.00 -7.52
C PRO A 105 -6.62 -13.09 -7.67
N GLU A 106 -7.07 -13.88 -8.66
CA GLU A 106 -8.46 -13.88 -9.16
C GLU A 106 -9.48 -13.89 -8.01
N SER A 107 -10.28 -12.84 -7.93
CA SER A 107 -11.55 -12.89 -7.21
C SER A 107 -12.52 -13.61 -8.13
N SER A 108 -13.05 -14.75 -7.67
CA SER A 108 -13.93 -15.65 -8.43
C SER A 108 -14.95 -14.86 -9.26
N ARG A 109 -14.72 -14.75 -10.58
CA ARG A 109 -15.69 -14.16 -11.50
C ARG A 109 -16.94 -15.03 -11.44
N ALA A 110 -18.02 -14.48 -10.90
CA ALA A 110 -19.32 -15.14 -10.98
C ALA A 110 -19.66 -15.31 -12.47
N ALA A 111 -19.91 -16.54 -12.92
CA ALA A 111 -20.31 -16.82 -14.28
C ALA A 111 -21.63 -16.09 -14.57
N HIS A 112 -21.59 -15.01 -15.34
CA HIS A 112 -22.80 -14.32 -15.79
C HIS A 112 -23.35 -15.09 -16.98
N ALA A 113 -24.46 -15.79 -16.74
CA ALA A 113 -25.17 -16.54 -17.75
C ALA A 113 -26.10 -15.62 -18.54
N GLY A 114 -25.78 -15.44 -19.82
CA GLY A 114 -26.77 -15.36 -20.89
C GLY A 114 -27.51 -14.04 -21.10
N GLY A 115 -27.10 -13.31 -22.13
CA GLY A 115 -27.99 -12.57 -23.02
C GLY A 115 -27.89 -11.04 -22.95
N GLN A 116 -27.46 -10.44 -24.07
CA GLN A 116 -27.36 -9.00 -24.37
C GLN A 116 -26.05 -8.26 -24.01
N ASP A 117 -24.98 -8.97 -23.66
CA ASP A 117 -23.69 -8.38 -23.20
C ASP A 117 -22.63 -8.14 -24.29
N GLY A 118 -23.00 -7.69 -25.49
CA GLY A 118 -22.03 -7.46 -26.58
C GLY A 118 -21.00 -6.36 -26.28
N GLU A 119 -21.41 -5.32 -25.55
CA GLU A 119 -20.58 -4.16 -25.21
C GLU A 119 -20.19 -4.09 -23.73
N LEU A 120 -20.95 -4.76 -22.84
CA LEU A 120 -20.71 -4.71 -21.41
C LEU A 120 -19.43 -5.47 -21.03
N GLU A 121 -19.29 -6.72 -21.49
CA GLU A 121 -18.10 -7.54 -21.22
C GLU A 121 -16.79 -6.86 -21.65
N PRO A 122 -16.65 -6.32 -22.89
CA PRO A 122 -15.43 -5.61 -23.26
C PRO A 122 -15.23 -4.33 -22.44
N ALA A 123 -16.29 -3.60 -22.11
CA ALA A 123 -16.18 -2.41 -21.24
C ALA A 123 -15.67 -2.78 -19.85
N LEU A 124 -16.18 -3.85 -19.24
CA LEU A 124 -15.71 -4.35 -17.94
C LEU A 124 -14.25 -4.83 -18.02
N ALA A 125 -13.86 -5.53 -19.08
CA ALA A 125 -12.46 -5.93 -19.29
C ALA A 125 -11.52 -4.71 -19.40
N HIS A 126 -11.94 -3.64 -20.09
CA HIS A 126 -11.19 -2.40 -20.15
C HIS A 126 -11.09 -1.68 -18.80
N LEU A 127 -12.15 -1.71 -18.00
CA LEU A 127 -12.15 -1.15 -16.64
C LEU A 127 -11.23 -1.95 -15.71
N ASP A 128 -11.29 -3.29 -15.76
CA ASP A 128 -10.41 -4.17 -14.99
C ASP A 128 -8.93 -3.89 -15.30
N HIS A 129 -8.60 -3.76 -16.59
CA HIS A 129 -7.26 -3.40 -17.03
C HIS A 129 -6.86 -1.99 -16.54
N SER A 130 -7.76 -1.02 -16.62
CA SER A 130 -7.53 0.34 -16.14
C SER A 130 -7.27 0.39 -14.63
N LEU A 131 -8.04 -0.38 -13.85
CA LEU A 131 -7.83 -0.52 -12.41
C LEU A 131 -6.50 -1.18 -12.07
N ALA A 132 -6.06 -2.15 -12.87
CA ALA A 132 -4.74 -2.74 -12.74
C ALA A 132 -3.64 -1.66 -12.93
N LEU A 133 -3.70 -0.88 -14.01
CA LEU A 133 -2.74 0.21 -14.25
C LEU A 133 -2.74 1.27 -13.15
N ILE A 134 -3.91 1.60 -12.58
CA ILE A 134 -4.03 2.50 -11.42
C ILE A 134 -3.27 1.93 -10.22
N ARG A 135 -3.44 0.62 -9.91
CA ARG A 135 -2.70 -0.05 -8.82
C ARG A 135 -1.20 -0.04 -9.07
N GLN A 136 -0.76 -0.28 -10.31
CA GLN A 136 0.66 -0.20 -10.68
C GLN A 136 1.23 1.21 -10.45
N GLY A 137 0.50 2.24 -10.85
CA GLY A 137 0.88 3.64 -10.63
C GLY A 137 0.91 4.01 -9.14
N ALA A 138 -0.03 3.48 -8.36
CA ALA A 138 -0.04 3.63 -6.90
C ALA A 138 1.16 2.90 -6.27
N ALA A 139 1.50 1.69 -6.73
CA ALA A 139 2.64 0.91 -6.25
C ALA A 139 3.95 1.67 -6.41
N ARG A 140 4.21 2.21 -7.61
CA ARG A 140 5.38 3.08 -7.85
C ARG A 140 5.45 4.25 -6.87
N THR A 141 4.32 4.92 -6.63
CA THR A 141 4.24 6.08 -5.73
C THR A 141 4.52 5.68 -4.28
N PHE A 142 3.88 4.60 -3.81
CA PHE A 142 4.03 4.09 -2.46
C PHE A 142 5.47 3.64 -2.20
N LEU A 143 6.07 2.88 -3.10
CA LEU A 143 7.44 2.36 -2.96
C LEU A 143 8.47 3.50 -2.93
N ALA A 144 8.36 4.48 -3.82
CA ALA A 144 9.23 5.66 -3.80
C ALA A 144 9.12 6.44 -2.48
N GLN A 145 7.92 6.53 -1.89
CA GLN A 145 7.73 7.13 -0.57
C GLN A 145 8.30 6.26 0.55
N ALA A 146 8.16 4.93 0.47
CA ALA A 146 8.67 3.99 1.45
C ALA A 146 10.21 3.97 1.50
N GLU A 147 10.88 4.17 0.36
CA GLU A 147 12.35 4.32 0.29
C GLU A 147 12.86 5.48 1.15
N THR A 148 12.08 6.56 1.29
CA THR A 148 12.45 7.69 2.16
C THR A 148 12.42 7.35 3.65
N LEU A 149 11.70 6.28 4.03
CA LEU A 149 11.56 5.83 5.42
C LEU A 149 12.62 4.79 5.83
N VAL A 150 13.23 4.11 4.87
CA VAL A 150 14.26 3.09 5.10
C VAL A 150 15.50 3.46 4.29
N PRO A 151 16.50 4.13 4.90
CA PRO A 151 17.78 4.33 4.25
C PRO A 151 18.37 2.97 3.89
N ALA A 152 18.81 2.82 2.64
CA ALA A 152 19.40 1.62 2.07
C ALA A 152 20.36 0.91 3.04
N SER A 153 19.83 -0.07 3.77
CA SER A 153 20.59 -1.04 4.55
C SER A 153 20.61 -2.40 3.85
N ILE A 154 20.24 -2.43 2.57
CA ILE A 154 20.42 -3.56 1.66
C ILE A 154 21.43 -3.15 0.59
N THR A 155 22.58 -2.67 1.01
CA THR A 155 23.71 -2.43 0.10
C THR A 155 24.85 -3.32 0.53
N LYS A 156 25.08 -4.35 -0.30
CA LYS A 156 26.29 -5.19 -0.37
C LYS A 156 26.56 -6.10 0.83
N GLN A 157 25.86 -7.23 0.89
CA GLN A 157 26.57 -8.47 1.20
C GLN A 157 27.27 -8.91 -0.09
N SER A 158 28.48 -8.38 -0.33
CA SER A 158 29.40 -9.00 -1.26
C SER A 158 29.60 -10.45 -0.81
N PRO A 159 29.60 -11.45 -1.70
CA PRO A 159 30.16 -12.74 -1.37
C PRO A 159 31.63 -12.48 -1.08
N SER A 160 32.01 -12.51 0.20
CA SER A 160 33.41 -12.51 0.57
C SER A 160 34.02 -13.72 -0.11
N ALA A 161 34.83 -13.44 -1.13
CA ALA A 161 35.71 -14.40 -1.75
C ALA A 161 36.59 -14.97 -0.63
N SER A 162 36.29 -16.18 -0.19
CA SER A 162 37.20 -17.00 0.60
C SER A 162 38.27 -17.52 -0.34
N ALA A 163 39.20 -16.64 -0.72
CA ALA A 163 40.51 -17.03 -1.20
C ALA A 163 41.29 -17.59 -0.01
N GLY A 164 41.05 -18.86 0.29
CA GLY A 164 41.90 -19.64 1.19
C GLY A 164 43.17 -20.01 0.44
N GLN A 165 44.22 -19.23 0.68
CA GLN A 165 45.60 -19.62 0.43
C GLN A 165 45.89 -20.91 1.21
N GLU A 166 46.31 -21.97 0.53
CA GLU A 166 47.11 -23.03 1.16
C GLU A 166 48.53 -22.95 0.59
N ALA A 167 49.44 -22.46 1.44
CA ALA A 167 50.87 -22.47 1.23
C ALA A 167 51.43 -23.74 1.91
N THR A 168 52.10 -24.57 1.09
CA THR A 168 53.31 -25.35 1.39
C THR A 168 53.55 -25.88 2.81
N ALA A 169 53.64 -27.22 2.90
CA ALA A 169 54.75 -27.94 3.54
C ALA A 169 55.07 -29.19 2.70
#